data_AF-A0A917TQS1-F1
#
_entry.id   AF-A0A917TQS1-F1
#
_cell.length_a   1.000
_cell.length_b   1.000
_cell.length_c   1.000
_cell.angle_alpha   90.00
_cell.angle_beta   90.00
_cell.angle_gamma   90.00
#
_symmetry.space_group_name_H-M   'P 1'
#
loop_
_entity.id
_entity.type
_entity.pdbx_description
1 polymer ?
#
loop_
_entity_poly.entity_id
_entity_poly.type
_entity_poly.pdbx_seq_one_letter_code
_entity_poly.pdbx_strand_id
1 'polypeptide(L)'
;MESTFEAVRAEALFASTLQMSQSPADADVRAAVTMTLRGIGVQGCVARVATEFGDHPETASPRMHWALRMIHHAYAESCTPEVFNAPRAALA
;
A
#
# COMPACT_ATOMS: atom_id res chain seq x y z
N MET A 1 -11.78 -2.75 -8.46
CA MET A 1 -11.10 -4.04 -8.70
C MET A 1 -9.68 -3.80 -8.28
N GLU A 2 -9.26 -4.36 -7.14
CA GLU A 2 -7.89 -4.18 -6.67
C GLU A 2 -6.95 -4.84 -7.67
N SER A 3 -6.00 -4.06 -8.20
CA SER A 3 -5.01 -4.62 -9.12
C SER A 3 -4.12 -5.60 -8.36
N THR A 4 -3.59 -6.64 -9.03
CA THR A 4 -2.66 -7.59 -8.41
C THR A 4 -1.48 -6.88 -7.72
N PHE A 5 -1.09 -5.71 -8.21
CA PHE A 5 -0.02 -4.91 -7.63
C PHE A 5 -0.42 -4.23 -6.30
N GLU A 6 -1.67 -3.78 -6.16
CA GLU A 6 -2.19 -3.25 -4.90
C GLU A 6 -2.27 -4.33 -3.83
N ALA A 7 -2.72 -5.54 -4.20
CA ALA A 7 -2.73 -6.68 -3.29
C ALA A 7 -1.32 -7.01 -2.76
N VAL A 8 -0.32 -7.08 -3.65
CA VAL A 8 1.09 -7.30 -3.25
C VAL A 8 1.60 -6.20 -2.31
N ARG A 9 1.26 -4.93 -2.58
CA ARG A 9 1.63 -3.81 -1.70
C ARG A 9 0.94 -3.92 -0.33
N ALA A 10 -0.32 -4.32 -0.30
CA ALA A 10 -1.09 -4.48 0.93
C ALA A 10 -0.55 -5.64 1.79
N GLU A 11 -0.21 -6.78 1.17
CA GLU A 11 0.45 -7.91 1.83
C GLU A 11 1.81 -7.51 2.41
N ALA A 12 2.61 -6.74 1.64
CA ALA A 12 3.89 -6.23 2.12
C ALA A 12 3.72 -5.26 3.29
N LEU A 13 2.74 -4.35 3.22
CA LEU A 13 2.45 -3.43 4.31
C LEU A 13 1.93 -4.17 5.55
N PHE A 14 1.09 -5.18 5.38
CA PHE A 14 0.61 -6.06 6.44
C PHE A 14 1.78 -6.72 7.18
N ALA A 15 2.72 -7.30 6.42
CA ALA A 15 3.89 -8.00 6.95
C ALA A 15 4.98 -7.05 7.50
N SER A 16 4.88 -5.75 7.25
CA SER A 16 5.80 -4.75 7.76
C SER A 16 5.65 -4.52 9.27
N THR A 17 6.64 -3.90 9.89
CA THR A 17 6.59 -3.46 11.29
C THR A 17 5.82 -2.15 11.48
N LEU A 18 5.41 -1.47 10.40
CA LEU A 18 4.72 -0.17 10.47
C LEU A 18 3.32 -0.35 11.06
N GLN A 19 3.02 0.37 12.14
CA GLN A 19 1.78 0.28 12.90
C GLN A 19 0.81 1.41 12.55
N MET A 20 -0.50 1.12 12.69
CA MET A 20 -1.56 2.12 12.47
C MET A 20 -1.50 3.29 13.46
N SER A 21 -1.11 2.99 14.71
CA SER A 21 -1.05 3.96 15.80
C SER A 21 0.03 5.03 15.61
N GLN A 22 0.98 4.80 14.72
CA GLN A 22 2.04 5.75 14.39
C GLN A 22 1.55 6.89 13.47
N SER A 23 0.30 6.83 12.99
CA SER A 23 -0.27 7.79 12.03
C SER A 23 0.66 8.06 10.84
N PRO A 24 1.09 7.01 10.10
CA PRO A 24 2.12 7.14 9.09
C PRO A 24 1.67 7.99 7.89
N ALA A 25 2.60 8.76 7.34
CA ALA A 25 2.40 9.45 6.08
C ALA A 25 2.55 8.48 4.90
N ASP A 26 2.09 8.88 3.71
CA ASP A 26 2.16 8.04 2.51
C ASP A 26 3.58 7.65 2.12
N ALA A 27 4.55 8.53 2.40
CA ALA A 27 5.96 8.23 2.17
C ALA A 27 6.45 7.07 3.07
N ASP A 28 6.03 7.03 4.32
CA ASP A 28 6.38 5.97 5.27
C ASP A 28 5.78 4.63 4.84
N VAL A 29 4.54 4.66 4.34
CA VAL A 29 3.87 3.48 3.78
C VAL A 29 4.65 2.93 2.59
N ARG A 30 4.99 3.78 1.61
CA ARG A 30 5.76 3.37 0.42
C ARG A 30 7.14 2.83 0.78
N ALA A 31 7.79 3.44 1.77
CA ALA A 31 9.08 2.98 2.29
C ALA A 31 8.95 1.60 2.96
N ALA A 32 7.96 1.42 3.85
CA ALA A 32 7.72 0.16 4.55
C ALA A 32 7.41 -0.99 3.57
N VAL A 33 6.59 -0.74 2.55
CA VAL A 33 6.32 -1.70 1.47
C VAL A 33 7.62 -2.09 0.77
N THR A 34 8.40 -1.11 0.35
CA THR A 34 9.67 -1.34 -0.36
C THR A 34 10.66 -2.14 0.48
N MET A 35 10.83 -1.77 1.75
CA MET A 35 11.72 -2.46 2.67
C MET A 35 11.27 -3.90 2.94
N THR A 36 9.96 -4.11 3.12
CA THR A 36 9.43 -5.45 3.40
C THR A 36 9.58 -6.36 2.17
N LEU A 37 9.25 -5.87 0.97
CA LEU A 37 9.45 -6.62 -0.27
C LEU A 37 10.93 -6.96 -0.51
N ARG A 38 11.85 -6.05 -0.20
CA ARG A 38 13.29 -6.32 -0.31
C ARG A 38 13.79 -7.31 0.75
N GLY A 39 13.19 -7.31 1.93
CA GLY A 39 13.62 -8.16 3.05
C GLY A 39 13.14 -9.60 2.93
N ILE A 40 11.85 -9.81 2.66
CA ILE A 40 11.23 -11.15 2.67
C ILE A 40 10.61 -11.57 1.34
N GLY A 41 10.59 -10.69 0.33
CA GLY A 41 9.98 -10.96 -0.97
C GLY A 41 8.45 -11.10 -0.92
N VAL A 42 7.83 -11.23 -2.09
CA VAL A 42 6.36 -11.37 -2.20
C VAL A 42 5.87 -12.65 -1.52
N GLN A 43 6.54 -13.79 -1.77
CA GLN A 43 6.13 -15.07 -1.17
C GLN A 43 6.25 -15.06 0.35
N GLY A 44 7.28 -14.39 0.91
CA GLY A 44 7.38 -14.22 2.35
C GLY A 44 6.27 -13.35 2.93
N CYS A 45 5.82 -12.32 2.20
CA CYS A 45 4.67 -11.51 2.61
C CYS A 45 3.40 -12.37 2.65
N VAL A 46 3.11 -13.12 1.58
CA VAL A 46 1.95 -14.03 1.51
C VAL A 46 1.99 -15.06 2.63
N ALA A 47 3.15 -15.68 2.88
CA ALA A 47 3.31 -16.68 3.93
C ALA A 47 3.01 -16.10 5.32
N ARG A 48 3.48 -14.88 5.61
CA ARG A 48 3.20 -14.20 6.88
C ARG A 48 1.73 -13.82 7.01
N VAL A 49 1.10 -13.32 5.95
CA VAL A 49 -0.34 -13.06 5.92
C VAL A 49 -1.12 -14.34 6.23
N ALA A 50 -0.82 -15.43 5.52
CA ALA A 50 -1.50 -16.71 5.74
C ALA A 50 -1.31 -17.25 7.17
N THR A 51 -0.11 -17.11 7.72
CA THR A 51 0.20 -17.54 9.10
C THR A 51 -0.63 -16.73 10.11
N GLU A 52 -0.60 -15.41 10.03
CA GLU A 52 -1.33 -14.55 10.99
C GLU A 52 -2.85 -14.73 10.88
N PHE A 53 -3.39 -14.94 9.68
CA PHE A 53 -4.80 -15.26 9.51
C PHE A 53 -5.18 -16.65 10.03
N GLY A 54 -4.25 -17.60 10.04
CA GLY A 54 -4.46 -18.92 10.63
C GLY A 54 -4.41 -18.90 12.15
N ASP A 55 -3.47 -18.15 12.73
CA ASP A 55 -3.23 -18.11 14.17
C ASP A 55 -4.16 -17.12 14.89
N HIS A 56 -4.34 -15.91 14.35
CA HIS A 56 -5.06 -14.81 14.99
C HIS A 56 -5.92 -13.99 14.00
N PRO A 57 -6.96 -14.59 13.39
CA PRO A 57 -7.78 -13.95 12.37
C PRO A 57 -8.43 -12.63 12.81
N GLU A 58 -8.75 -12.48 14.10
CA GLU A 58 -9.34 -11.29 14.70
C GLU A 58 -8.37 -10.10 14.75
N THR A 59 -7.06 -10.36 14.74
CA THR A 59 -6.03 -9.31 14.69
C THR A 59 -5.58 -9.05 13.25
N ALA A 60 -5.51 -10.11 12.44
CA ALA A 60 -5.14 -10.03 11.03
C ALA A 60 -6.18 -9.25 10.21
N SER A 61 -7.49 -9.44 10.47
CA SER A 61 -8.54 -8.77 9.69
C SER A 61 -8.49 -7.25 9.79
N PRO A 62 -8.41 -6.62 10.99
CA PRO A 62 -8.20 -5.17 11.10
C PRO A 62 -6.89 -4.70 10.47
N ARG A 63 -5.81 -5.48 10.62
CA ARG A 63 -4.49 -5.20 10.03
C ARG A 63 -4.56 -5.11 8.50
N MET A 64 -5.22 -6.07 7.87
CA MET A 64 -5.37 -6.09 6.41
C MET A 64 -6.26 -4.95 5.91
N HIS A 65 -7.41 -4.70 6.56
CA HIS A 65 -8.27 -3.58 6.20
C HIS A 65 -7.54 -2.23 6.28
N TRP A 66 -6.73 -2.04 7.32
CA TRP A 66 -5.89 -0.85 7.42
C TRP A 66 -4.86 -0.79 6.28
N ALA A 67 -4.19 -1.90 5.98
CA ALA A 67 -3.19 -1.94 4.93
C ALA A 67 -3.79 -1.57 3.56
N LEU A 68 -4.93 -2.17 3.20
CA LEU A 68 -5.66 -1.88 1.97
C LEU A 68 -6.00 -0.39 1.85
N ARG A 69 -6.54 0.21 2.92
CA ARG A 69 -6.87 1.64 2.96
C ARG A 69 -5.63 2.52 2.77
N MET A 70 -4.52 2.20 3.43
CA MET A 70 -3.28 2.97 3.32
C MET A 70 -2.64 2.83 1.93
N ILE A 71 -2.68 1.64 1.32
CA ILE A 71 -2.19 1.44 -0.05
C ILE A 71 -3.05 2.21 -1.05
N HIS A 72 -4.37 2.16 -0.89
CA HIS A 72 -5.25 2.95 -1.74
C HIS A 72 -4.92 4.44 -1.62
N HIS A 73 -4.77 4.98 -0.42
CA HIS A 73 -4.41 6.39 -0.21
C HIS A 73 -3.03 6.75 -0.78
N ALA A 74 -1.98 6.01 -0.40
CA ALA A 74 -0.60 6.30 -0.74
C ALA A 74 -0.25 6.13 -2.22
N TYR A 75 -1.11 5.45 -3.00
CA TYR A 75 -0.91 5.21 -4.43
C TYR A 75 -2.05 5.74 -5.31
N ALA A 76 -3.19 6.20 -4.78
CA ALA A 76 -4.27 6.83 -5.56
C ALA A 76 -3.79 8.11 -6.28
N GLU A 77 -2.85 8.85 -5.70
CA GLU A 77 -2.28 10.07 -6.31
C GLU A 77 -1.54 9.80 -7.62
N SER A 78 -1.11 8.56 -7.87
CA SER A 78 -0.51 8.16 -9.14
C SER A 78 -1.51 8.00 -10.30
N CYS A 79 -2.82 8.11 -10.01
CA CYS A 79 -3.89 8.27 -11.01
C CYS A 79 -4.50 9.67 -10.91
N THR A 80 -3.67 10.71 -10.79
CA THR A 80 -4.06 12.01 -11.31
C THR A 80 -3.72 11.99 -12.80
N PRO A 81 -4.71 11.91 -13.73
CA PRO A 81 -4.42 12.26 -15.10
C PRO A 81 -3.94 13.71 -15.06
N GLU A 82 -2.66 13.94 -15.40
CA GLU A 82 -2.18 15.29 -15.65
C GLU A 82 -3.15 15.93 -16.64
N VAL A 83 -3.94 16.88 -16.17
CA VAL A 83 -4.68 17.77 -17.06
C VAL A 83 -3.60 18.61 -17.74
N PHE A 84 -3.29 18.19 -18.97
CA PHE A 84 -2.45 18.89 -19.92
C PHE A 84 -2.87 20.37 -19.98
N ASN A 85 -2.18 21.24 -19.25
CA ASN A 85 -2.27 22.68 -19.44
C ASN A 85 -0.97 23.18 -20.05
N ALA A 86 -0.89 23.05 -21.38
CA ALA A 86 0.03 23.78 -22.24
C ALA A 86 -0.82 24.65 -23.20
N PRO A 87 -0.27 25.75 -23.74
CA PRO A 87 -0.74 27.11 -23.55
C PRO A 87 -1.82 27.52 -24.56
N ARG A 88 -2.78 28.37 -24.15
CA ARG A 88 -3.54 29.17 -25.13
C ARG A 88 -2.68 30.31 -25.63
N ALA A 89 -1.85 30.01 -26.64
CA ALA A 89 -1.41 31.04 -27.56
C ALA A 89 -2.60 31.55 -28.39
N ALA A 90 -2.57 32.86 -28.65
CA ALA A 90 -3.38 33.67 -29.57
C ALA A 90 -4.79 34.10 -29.12
N LEU A 91 -4.95 35.41 -28.85
CA LEU A 91 -5.52 36.37 -29.82
C LEU A 91 -5.70 37.77 -29.17
N ALA A 92 -4.81 38.71 -29.52
CA ALA A 92 -5.07 40.13 -29.81
C ALA A 92 -3.73 40.83 -30.09
#